data_AF-A0A1B1K775-F1
#
_entry.id   AF-A0A1B1K775-F1
#
_cell.length_a   1.000
_cell.length_b   1.000
_cell.length_c   1.000
_cell.angle_alpha   90.00
_cell.angle_beta   90.00
_cell.angle_gamma   90.00
#
_symmetry.space_group_name_H-M   'P 1'
#
loop_
_entity.id
_entity.type
_entity.pdbx_description
1 polymer ?
#
loop_
_entity_poly.entity_id
_entity_poly.type
_entity_poly.pdbx_seq_one_letter_code
_entity_poly.pdbx_strand_id
1 'polypeptide(L)' 'MTYALSGHLNGRLGPYEPKGQSVHLAGVQMLEVKGNRIITSTDYWDGGALHRQLSTS' A
#
# COMPACT_ATOMS: atom_id res chain seq x y z
N MET A 1 -10.80 6.56 6.23
CA MET A 1 -9.69 7.46 6.58
C MET A 1 -8.74 7.56 5.40
N THR A 2 -8.18 8.73 5.10
CA THR A 2 -7.16 8.91 4.06
C THR A 2 -5.75 8.90 4.68
N TYR A 3 -4.75 8.39 3.97
CA TYR A 3 -3.36 8.37 4.42
C TYR A 3 -2.38 8.34 3.24
N ALA A 4 -1.07 8.42 3.53
CA ALA A 4 0.00 8.21 2.55
C ALA A 4 0.84 6.99 2.95
N LEU A 5 0.98 6.02 2.05
CA LEU A 5 1.91 4.91 2.17
C LEU A 5 3.25 5.32 1.58
N SER A 6 4.34 5.16 2.34
CA SER A 6 5.70 5.40 1.84
C SER A 6 6.70 4.38 2.37
N GLY A 7 7.74 4.10 1.60
CA GLY A 7 8.80 3.16 1.99
C GLY A 7 9.68 2.71 0.82
N HIS A 8 10.55 1.74 1.07
CA HIS A 8 11.43 1.12 0.07
C HIS A 8 11.18 -0.38 -0.03
N LEU A 9 11.14 -0.92 -1.26
CA LEU A 9 10.92 -2.34 -1.50
C LEU A 9 12.20 -3.14 -1.26
N ASN A 10 12.38 -3.58 -0.01
CA ASN A 10 13.52 -4.41 0.41
C ASN A 10 13.18 -5.91 0.50
N GLY A 11 11.90 -6.26 0.42
CA GLY A 11 11.40 -7.64 0.40
C GLY A 11 10.44 -7.84 -0.76
N ARG A 12 10.29 -9.08 -1.24
CA ARG A 12 9.43 -9.38 -2.39
C ARG A 12 7.98 -9.05 -2.08
N LEU A 13 7.33 -8.29 -2.97
CA LEU A 13 5.90 -7.98 -2.95
C LEU A 13 5.28 -8.46 -4.25
N GLY A 14 4.52 -9.56 -4.20
CA GLY A 14 3.91 -10.15 -5.39
C GLY A 14 4.94 -10.39 -6.51
N PRO A 15 4.73 -9.86 -7.73
CA PRO A 15 5.64 -10.05 -8.86
C PRO A 15 6.83 -9.09 -8.89
N TYR A 16 6.93 -8.14 -7.96
CA TYR A 16 7.96 -7.10 -8.00
C TYR A 16 9.26 -7.58 -7.31
N GLU A 17 10.38 -7.48 -8.03
CA GLU A 17 11.70 -7.77 -7.47
C GLU A 17 12.16 -6.64 -6.54
N PRO A 18 12.66 -6.96 -5.32
CA PRO A 18 13.04 -5.96 -4.33
C PRO A 18 14.43 -5.37 -4.60
N LYS A 19 14.47 -4.28 -5.37
CA LYS A 19 15.70 -3.56 -5.72
C LYS A 19 15.86 -2.26 -4.91
N GLY A 20 15.06 -2.05 -3.87
CA GLY A 20 15.05 -0.82 -3.07
C GLY A 20 14.22 0.32 -3.68
N GLN A 21 13.35 0.03 -4.66
CA GLN A 21 12.47 1.01 -5.29
C GLN A 21 11.64 1.73 -4.23
N SER A 22 11.49 3.04 -4.38
CA SER A 22 10.70 3.85 -3.44
C SER A 22 9.21 3.80 -3.81
N VAL A 23 8.35 3.72 -2.81
CA VAL A 23 6.91 3.90 -2.97
C VAL A 23 6.43 5.15 -2.27
N HIS A 24 5.49 5.85 -2.89
CA HIS A 24 4.71 6.93 -2.31
C HIS A 24 3.31 6.92 -2.92
N LEU A 25 2.31 6.48 -2.15
CA LEU A 25 0.95 6.27 -2.62
C LEU A 25 -0.06 6.94 -1.69
N ALA A 26 -1.01 7.68 -2.27
CA ALA A 26 -2.21 8.08 -1.56
C ALA A 26 -3.10 6.85 -1.33
N GLY A 27 -3.65 6.71 -0.12
CA GLY A 27 -4.47 5.58 0.30
C GLY A 27 -5.76 5.97 0.98
N VAL A 28 -6.75 5.10 0.88
CA VAL A 28 -8.00 5.15 1.65
C VAL A 28 -8.14 3.86 2.43
N GLN A 29 -8.27 3.97 3.75
CA GLN A 29 -8.60 2.87 4.64
C GLN A 29 -10.09 2.90 5.00
N MET A 30 -10.78 1.80 4.74
CA MET A 30 -12.14 1.54 5.21
C MET A 30 -12.08 0.61 6.41
N LEU A 31 -12.68 1.03 7.52
CA LEU A 31 -12.74 0.26 8.75
C LEU A 31 -14.20 -0.07 9.07
N GLU A 32 -14.47 -1.33 9.37
CA GLU A 32 -15.69 -1.72 10.05
C GLU A 32 -15.39 -1.86 11.54
N VAL A 33 -16.13 -1.12 12.37
CA VAL A 33 -15.91 -1.05 13.82
C VAL A 33 -17.17 -1.50 14.53
N LYS A 34 -17.04 -2.46 15.45
CA LYS A 34 -18.13 -2.93 16.33
C LYS A 34 -17.72 -2.76 17.79
N GLY A 35 -18.46 -1.91 18.50
CA GLY A 35 -18.02 -1.45 19.82
C GLY A 35 -16.71 -0.66 19.70
N ASN A 36 -15.69 -1.05 20.46
CA ASN A 36 -14.37 -0.41 20.43
C ASN A 36 -13.30 -1.28 19.75
N ARG A 37 -13.70 -2.10 18.78
CA ARG A 37 -12.81 -3.01 18.04
C ARG A 37 -13.04 -2.86 16.54
N ILE A 38 -11.94 -2.76 15.80
CA ILE A 38 -11.93 -2.95 14.35
C ILE A 38 -12.18 -4.44 14.10
N ILE A 39 -13.21 -4.75 13.32
CA ILE A 39 -13.53 -6.14 12.94
C ILE A 39 -13.15 -6.43 11.49
N THR A 40 -13.13 -5.40 10.64
CA THR A 40 -12.66 -5.49 9.26
C THR A 40 -11.84 -4.25 8.92
N SER A 41 -10.76 -4.44 8.16
CA SER A 41 -10.00 -3.36 7.54
C SER A 41 -9.80 -3.66 6.07
N THR A 42 -10.00 -2.67 5.22
CA THR A 42 -9.69 -2.75 3.78
C THR A 42 -8.98 -1.49 3.36
N ASP A 43 -7.87 -1.67 2.66
CA ASP A 43 -7.00 -0.60 2.20
C ASP A 43 -7.01 -0.55 0.68
N TYR A 44 -7.19 0.66 0.14
CA TYR A 44 -7.23 0.94 -1.28
C TYR A 44 -6.09 1.89 -1.66
N TRP A 45 -5.38 1.54 -2.73
CA TRP A 45 -4.38 2.37 -3.39
C TRP A 45 -4.58 2.33 -4.91
N ASP A 46 -4.01 3.31 -5.61
CA ASP A 46 -3.90 3.25 -7.07
C ASP A 46 -2.88 2.17 -7.49
N GLY A 47 -3.38 1.05 -8.00
CA GLY A 47 -2.56 -0.07 -8.47
C GLY A 47 -1.70 0.27 -9.69
N GLY A 48 -2.13 1.20 -10.54
CA GLY A 48 -1.32 1.67 -11.67
C GLY A 48 -0.14 2.51 -11.20
N ALA A 49 -0.34 3.37 -10.19
CA ALA A 49 0.74 4.12 -9.56
C ALA A 49 1.74 3.19 -8.85
N LEU A 50 1.24 2.20 -8.09
CA LEU A 50 2.08 1.16 -7.48
C LEU A 50 2.95 0.46 -8.53
N HIS A 51 2.34 0.00 -9.62
CA HIS A 51 3.06 -0.69 -10.70
C HIS A 51 4.18 0.18 -11.28
N ARG A 52 3.90 1.43 -11.65
CA ARG A 52 4.92 2.35 -12.19
C ARG A 52 6.10 2.56 -11.22
N GLN A 53 5.82 2.68 -9.93
CA GLN A 53 6.84 2.92 -8.91
C GLN A 53 7.68 1.69 -8.59
N LEU A 54 7.12 0.47 -8.70
CA LEU A 54 7.84 -0.76 -8.36
C LEU A 54 8.48 -1.45 -9.57
N SER A 55 7.99 -1.19 -10.78
CA SER A 55 8.57 -1.72 -12.02
C SER A 55 9.73 -0.88 -12.54
N THR A 56 9.95 0.32 -12.01
CA THR A 56 11.14 1.12 -12.33
C THR A 56 12.37 0.43 -11.75
N SER A 57 13.30 0.06 -12.63
CA SER A 57 14.56 -0.63 -12.31
C SER A 57 15.73 0.32 -12.40
#